data_AF-A0A1I7FTJ0-F1
#
_entry.id   AF-A0A1I7FTJ0-F1
#
_cell.length_a   1.000
_cell.length_b   1.000
_cell.length_c   1.000
_cell.angle_alpha   90.00
_cell.angle_beta   90.00
_cell.angle_gamma   90.00
#
_symmetry.space_group_name_H-M   'P 1'
#
loop_
_entity.id
_entity.type
_entity.pdbx_description
1 polymer ?
#
loop_
_entity_poly.entity_id
_entity_poly.type
_entity_poly.pdbx_seq_one_letter_code
_entity_poly.pdbx_strand_id
1 'polypeptide(L)'
;MSKYKVGDELVIINDPNEEERKLKELTQLSVKDDYAQISWGIKIVDVEYDKPNVTLTYRNVEGQESKVFAVCNDVKNFDQEKVLEKALLKAFQNEIIQISVNKNK
;
A
#
# COMPACT_ATOMS: atom_id res chain seq x y z
N MET A 1 -4.86 -29.51 5.05
CA MET A 1 -3.47 -29.72 4.62
C MET A 1 -3.48 -30.72 3.47
N SER A 2 -3.27 -30.25 2.24
CA SER A 2 -3.09 -31.14 1.10
C SER A 2 -2.05 -30.52 0.19
N LYS A 3 -0.93 -31.23 -0.01
CA LYS A 3 0.14 -30.84 -0.93
C LYS A 3 -0.02 -31.70 -2.19
N TYR A 4 -0.19 -31.07 -3.34
CA TYR A 4 -0.05 -31.74 -4.64
C TYR A 4 1.03 -31.02 -5.44
N LYS A 5 1.91 -31.82 -6.08
CA LYS A 5 2.97 -31.35 -6.97
C LYS A 5 2.50 -31.51 -8.41
N VAL A 6 2.46 -30.43 -9.18
CA VAL A 6 2.41 -30.47 -10.65
C VAL A 6 3.18 -29.25 -11.19
N GLY A 7 4.26 -29.49 -11.95
CA GLY A 7 4.98 -28.48 -12.76
C GLY A 7 5.82 -27.45 -11.99
N ASP A 8 6.93 -27.00 -12.59
CA ASP A 8 7.87 -26.00 -12.03
C ASP A 8 7.32 -24.56 -12.02
N GLU A 9 6.09 -24.37 -11.57
CA GLU A 9 5.55 -23.04 -11.24
C GLU A 9 5.01 -23.05 -9.82
N LEU A 10 5.67 -22.29 -8.94
CA LEU A 10 5.16 -21.96 -7.63
C LEU A 10 3.91 -21.09 -7.80
N VAL A 11 2.73 -21.72 -7.85
CA VAL A 11 1.47 -21.00 -7.69
C VAL A 11 1.39 -20.56 -6.22
N ILE A 12 1.80 -19.32 -5.94
CA ILE A 12 1.56 -18.68 -4.65
C ILE A 12 0.06 -18.40 -4.57
N ILE A 13 -0.68 -19.31 -3.94
CA ILE A 13 -2.06 -19.05 -3.54
C ILE A 13 -1.99 -18.09 -2.36
N ASN A 14 -2.03 -16.78 -2.65
CA ASN A 14 -2.26 -15.77 -1.62
C ASN A 14 -3.69 -15.95 -1.14
N ASP A 15 -3.88 -16.39 0.11
CA ASP A 15 -5.22 -16.44 0.73
C ASP A 15 -5.72 -14.99 0.89
N PRO A 16 -6.76 -14.57 0.13
CA PRO A 16 -7.27 -13.20 0.20
C PRO A 16 -7.79 -12.85 1.60
N ASN A 17 -8.22 -13.84 2.39
CA ASN A 17 -8.71 -13.61 3.75
C ASN A 17 -7.58 -13.25 4.73
N GLU A 18 -6.36 -13.76 4.51
CA GLU A 18 -5.21 -13.45 5.37
C GLU A 18 -4.70 -12.02 5.10
N GLU A 19 -4.68 -11.62 3.83
CA GLU A 19 -4.31 -10.27 3.41
C GLU A 19 -5.27 -9.23 3.99
N GLU A 20 -6.58 -9.44 3.82
CA GLU A 20 -7.60 -8.54 4.33
C GLU A 20 -7.50 -8.39 5.86
N ARG A 21 -7.29 -9.51 6.58
CA ARG A 21 -7.14 -9.49 8.03
C ARG A 21 -5.92 -8.67 8.44
N LYS A 22 -4.78 -8.87 7.78
CA LYS A 22 -3.54 -8.15 8.08
C LYS A 22 -3.67 -6.65 7.78
N LEU A 23 -4.34 -6.27 6.70
CA LEU A 23 -4.59 -4.87 6.36
C LEU A 23 -5.52 -4.21 7.38
N LYS A 24 -6.54 -4.93 7.87
CA LYS A 24 -7.41 -4.47 8.96
C LYS A 24 -6.65 -4.30 10.27
N GLU A 25 -5.75 -5.21 10.62
CA GLU A 25 -4.92 -5.11 11.84
C GLU A 25 -3.97 -3.90 11.79
N LEU A 26 -3.41 -3.58 10.63
CA LEU A 26 -2.52 -2.42 10.42
C LEU A 26 -3.28 -1.08 10.37
N THR A 27 -4.59 -1.14 10.13
CA THR A 27 -5.45 0.01 9.90
C THR A 27 -6.29 0.31 11.13
N GLN A 28 -5.87 1.29 11.92
CA GLN A 28 -6.52 1.63 13.19
C GLN A 28 -6.46 3.13 13.49
N LEU A 29 -7.52 3.64 14.12
CA LEU A 29 -7.55 4.95 14.75
C LEU A 29 -7.78 4.74 16.24
N SER A 30 -6.82 5.13 17.06
CA SER A 30 -6.91 5.05 18.52
C SER A 30 -6.88 6.44 19.14
N VAL A 31 -7.64 6.61 20.22
CA VAL A 31 -7.64 7.82 21.05
C VAL A 31 -7.29 7.37 22.46
N LYS A 32 -6.26 7.97 23.03
CA LYS A 32 -5.81 7.69 24.39
C LYS A 32 -5.44 9.00 25.07
N ASP A 33 -6.05 9.24 26.23
CA ASP A 33 -5.95 10.51 26.95
C ASP A 33 -6.35 11.67 26.02
N ASP A 34 -5.50 12.69 25.89
CA ASP A 34 -5.70 13.85 24.99
C ASP A 34 -5.05 13.68 23.60
N TYR A 35 -4.64 12.46 23.24
CA TYR A 35 -3.90 12.18 22.00
C TYR A 35 -4.65 11.20 21.09
N ALA A 36 -4.62 11.47 19.78
CA ALA A 36 -5.15 10.59 18.75
C ALA A 36 -4.02 10.09 17.84
N GLN A 37 -4.04 8.80 17.50
CA GLN A 37 -3.10 8.18 16.56
C GLN A 37 -3.86 7.44 15.46
N ILE A 38 -3.42 7.63 14.22
CA ILE A 38 -3.87 6.85 13.08
C ILE A 38 -2.71 6.02 12.52
N SER A 39 -3.00 4.76 12.23
CA SER A 39 -2.14 3.85 11.47
C SER A 39 -2.93 3.34 10.28
N TRP A 40 -2.30 3.24 9.12
CA TRP A 40 -2.96 2.76 7.90
C TRP A 40 -2.07 1.73 7.19
N GLY A 41 -2.66 0.59 6.85
CA GLY A 41 -1.99 -0.46 6.11
C GLY A 41 -2.35 -0.40 4.63
N ILE A 42 -1.35 -0.46 3.76
CA ILE A 42 -1.52 -0.76 2.33
C ILE A 42 -0.64 -1.94 1.96
N LYS A 43 -1.08 -2.76 1.02
CA LYS A 43 -0.24 -3.81 0.43
C LYS A 43 0.39 -3.25 -0.84
N ILE A 44 1.72 -3.26 -0.90
CA ILE A 44 2.44 -2.99 -2.15
C ILE A 44 2.22 -4.18 -3.09
N VAL A 45 1.68 -3.90 -4.28
CA VAL A 45 1.44 -4.91 -5.33
C VAL A 45 2.58 -4.88 -6.32
N ASP A 46 2.97 -3.69 -6.78
CA ASP A 46 4.03 -3.51 -7.75
C ASP A 46 4.67 -2.11 -7.65
N VAL A 47 5.93 -2.02 -8.04
CA VAL A 47 6.69 -0.76 -8.09
C VAL A 47 7.50 -0.69 -9.37
N GLU A 48 7.11 0.22 -10.26
CA GLU A 48 7.81 0.47 -11.52
C GLU A 48 8.66 1.74 -11.38
N TYR A 49 9.95 1.63 -11.73
CA TYR A 49 10.87 2.78 -11.78
C TYR A 49 11.17 3.13 -13.23
N ASP A 50 10.69 4.28 -13.68
CA ASP A 50 10.96 4.84 -15.00
C ASP A 50 11.54 6.25 -14.84
N LYS A 51 12.86 6.33 -14.60
CA LYS A 51 13.55 7.55 -14.20
C LYS A 51 13.13 8.76 -15.08
N PRO A 52 12.63 9.87 -14.51
CA PRO A 52 12.61 10.23 -13.08
C PRO A 52 11.34 9.80 -12.30
N ASN A 53 10.46 9.06 -12.93
CA ASN A 53 9.16 8.66 -12.41
C ASN A 53 9.24 7.36 -11.61
N VAL A 54 8.33 7.23 -10.66
CA VAL A 54 7.98 5.98 -10.01
C VAL A 54 6.48 5.82 -10.02
N THR A 55 6.05 4.61 -10.31
CA THR A 55 4.65 4.20 -10.24
C THR A 55 4.52 3.16 -9.16
N LEU A 56 3.73 3.46 -8.13
CA LEU A 56 3.38 2.53 -7.06
C LEU A 56 1.96 2.02 -7.30
N THR A 57 1.82 0.70 -7.42
CA THR A 57 0.53 0.02 -7.38
C THR A 57 0.36 -0.60 -6.01
N TYR A 58 -0.74 -0.27 -5.32
CA TYR A 58 -1.03 -0.78 -3.99
C TYR A 58 -2.49 -1.21 -3.88
N ARG A 59 -2.76 -2.05 -2.87
CA ARG A 59 -4.10 -2.46 -2.49
C ARG A 59 -4.44 -1.97 -1.08
N ASN A 60 -5.63 -1.41 -0.93
CA ASN A 60 -6.10 -0.90 0.35
C ASN A 60 -6.90 -1.94 1.16
N VAL A 61 -7.34 -1.56 2.35
CA VAL A 61 -8.10 -2.41 3.27
C VAL A 61 -9.45 -2.88 2.71
N GLU A 62 -10.00 -2.16 1.73
CA GLU A 62 -11.24 -2.54 1.01
C GLU A 62 -10.97 -3.51 -0.15
N GLY A 63 -9.70 -3.92 -0.35
CA GLY A 63 -9.29 -4.78 -1.45
C GLY A 63 -9.19 -4.05 -2.80
N GLN A 64 -9.36 -2.72 -2.82
CA GLN A 64 -9.28 -1.92 -4.04
C GLN A 64 -7.82 -1.69 -4.42
N GLU A 65 -7.52 -1.89 -5.70
CA GLU A 65 -6.21 -1.58 -6.26
C GLU A 65 -6.16 -0.12 -6.74
N SER A 66 -5.12 0.58 -6.35
CA SER A 66 -4.89 1.99 -6.68
C SER A 66 -3.46 2.20 -7.15
N LYS A 67 -3.30 3.15 -8.07
CA LYS A 67 -2.01 3.50 -8.67
C LYS A 67 -1.66 4.94 -8.39
N VAL A 68 -0.43 5.17 -7.94
CA VAL A 68 0.11 6.48 -7.60
C VAL A 68 1.37 6.76 -8.38
N PHE A 69 1.43 7.97 -8.93
CA PHE A 69 2.58 8.46 -9.68
C PHE A 69 3.35 9.50 -8.84
N ALA A 70 4.63 9.24 -8.64
CA ALA A 70 5.55 10.21 -8.03
C ALA A 70 6.71 10.51 -8.98
N VAL A 71 7.14 11.77 -8.98
CA VAL A 71 8.25 12.25 -9.80
C VAL A 71 9.40 12.62 -8.88
N CYS A 72 10.59 12.13 -9.19
CA CYS A 72 11.83 12.55 -8.55
C CYS A 72 12.21 13.96 -9.04
N ASN A 73 12.25 14.93 -8.13
CA ASN A 73 12.60 16.30 -8.48
C ASN A 73 14.12 16.47 -8.70
N ASP A 74 14.94 15.65 -8.02
CA ASP A 74 16.39 15.65 -8.15
C ASP A 74 16.86 14.44 -8.95
N VAL A 75 16.75 14.54 -10.27
CA VAL A 75 17.10 13.47 -11.22
C VAL A 75 18.58 13.08 -11.15
N LYS A 76 19.45 14.00 -10.71
CA LYS A 76 20.90 13.78 -10.60
C LYS A 76 21.23 12.86 -9.42
N ASN A 77 20.49 12.97 -8.31
CA ASN A 77 20.64 12.13 -7.13
C ASN A 77 19.47 11.14 -6.99
N PHE A 78 19.09 10.51 -8.11
CA PHE A 78 17.99 9.55 -8.13
C PHE A 78 18.31 8.35 -7.21
N ASP A 79 17.55 8.26 -6.13
CA ASP A 79 17.64 7.24 -5.10
C ASP A 79 16.30 6.50 -5.04
N GLN A 80 16.33 5.20 -5.32
CA GLN A 80 15.12 4.39 -5.42
C GLN A 80 14.34 4.34 -4.10
N GLU A 81 15.02 4.31 -2.95
CA GLU A 81 14.38 4.26 -1.63
C GLU A 81 13.65 5.57 -1.35
N LYS A 82 14.31 6.72 -1.58
CA LYS A 82 13.69 8.05 -1.36
C LYS A 82 12.52 8.31 -2.30
N VAL A 83 12.62 7.85 -3.54
CA VAL A 83 11.57 8.04 -4.54
C VAL A 83 10.38 7.12 -4.25
N LEU A 84 10.61 5.90 -3.79
CA LEU A 84 9.57 5.01 -3.28
C LEU A 84 8.89 5.58 -2.04
N GLU A 85 9.64 6.13 -1.08
CA GLU A 85 9.09 6.78 0.10
C GLU A 85 8.12 7.91 -0.30
N LYS A 86 8.49 8.73 -1.30
CA LYS A 86 7.61 9.76 -1.85
C LYS A 86 6.33 9.18 -2.47
N ALA A 87 6.42 8.04 -3.16
CA ALA A 87 5.24 7.37 -3.71
C ALA A 87 4.33 6.81 -2.61
N LEU A 88 4.91 6.22 -1.57
CA LEU A 88 4.18 5.72 -0.40
C LEU A 88 3.45 6.85 0.34
N LEU A 89 4.11 7.98 0.58
CA LEU A 89 3.49 9.15 1.22
C LEU A 89 2.29 9.66 0.40
N LYS A 90 2.40 9.69 -0.93
CA LYS A 90 1.27 10.03 -1.80
C LYS A 90 0.13 9.01 -1.74
N ALA A 91 0.44 7.72 -1.66
CA ALA A 91 -0.57 6.68 -1.48
C ALA A 91 -1.33 6.88 -0.17
N PHE A 92 -0.63 7.11 0.95
CA PHE A 92 -1.29 7.39 2.22
C PHE A 92 -2.12 8.69 2.21
N GLN A 93 -1.67 9.74 1.52
CA GLN A 93 -2.48 10.95 1.35
C GLN A 93 -3.80 10.66 0.65
N ASN A 94 -3.79 9.86 -0.43
CA ASN A 94 -5.00 9.47 -1.14
C ASN A 94 -5.96 8.69 -0.25
N GLU A 95 -5.46 7.72 0.51
CA GLU A 95 -6.29 6.92 1.44
C GLU A 95 -6.93 7.80 2.53
N ILE A 96 -6.15 8.69 3.15
CA ILE A 96 -6.65 9.59 4.19
C ILE A 96 -7.76 10.50 3.66
N ILE A 97 -7.59 11.02 2.44
CA ILE A 97 -8.62 11.84 1.78
C ILE A 97 -9.90 11.03 1.59
N GLN A 98 -9.81 9.80 1.07
CA GLN A 98 -11.01 8.96 0.85
C GLN A 98 -11.77 8.66 2.16
N ILE A 99 -11.06 8.36 3.25
CA ILE A 99 -11.69 8.12 4.56
C ILE A 99 -12.47 9.36 5.02
N SER A 100 -11.89 10.55 4.88
CA SER A 100 -12.52 11.79 5.32
C SER A 100 -13.85 12.07 4.59
N VAL A 101 -13.99 11.58 3.36
CA VAL A 101 -15.20 11.72 2.55
C VAL A 101 -16.25 10.66 2.92
N ASN A 102 -15.83 9.44 3.26
CA ASN A 102 -16.74 8.31 3.46
C ASN A 102 -17.17 8.09 4.92
N LYS A 103 -16.45 8.60 5.92
CA LYS A 103 -16.73 8.33 7.34
C LYS A 103 -18.09 8.85 7.86
N ASN A 104 -18.79 9.70 7.11
CA ASN A 104 -20.10 10.26 7.48
C ASN A 104 -21.22 9.85 6.51
N LYS A 105 -21.03 8.77 5.74
CA LYS A 105 -22.07 8.15 4.92
C LYS A 105 -22.63 6.90 5.58
#